data_AF-A0A1X1T5M0-F1
#
_entry.id   AF-A0A1X1T5M0-F1
#
_cell.length_a   1.000
_cell.length_b   1.000
_cell.length_c   1.000
_cell.angle_alpha   90.00
_cell.angle_beta   90.00
_cell.angle_gamma   90.00
#
_symmetry.space_group_name_H-M   'P 1'
#
loop_
_entity.id
_entity.type
_entity.pdbx_description
1 polymer ?
#
loop_
_entity_poly.entity_id
_entity_poly.type
_entity_poly.pdbx_seq_one_letter_code
_entity_poly.pdbx_strand_id
1 'polypeptide(L)'
;MIEGEVQALRRAHQLFADSGPRVALDARTSHVVALDDVAGQQHYQIAARRSRDALASAARTDAATEAVIASAQRDHAQARQLTKNVLHQALADGMPAASPMAQREALRRSAARLRAQRAHVLVARRRARRHLMALRALRYRMTHRHGPGLARLARLPGAGGRAGVAVRAALSRLGRPYVWGATGPDQFDCSGLVQWSYAQAGLHLDRTTYQQINDGIPVPRSQVRPGDLVFPHAGHVQLAIGNNLVVEAPYSGATVRISRLGGNVQIRRPF
;
A
#
# COMPACT_ATOMS: atom_id res chain seq x y z
N MET A 1 31.41 -24.48 -13.44
CA MET A 1 30.09 -23.82 -13.63
C MET A 1 29.07 -24.16 -12.55
N ILE A 2 28.99 -25.42 -12.10
CA ILE A 2 27.99 -25.88 -11.11
C ILE A 2 28.12 -25.17 -9.75
N GLU A 3 29.35 -24.95 -9.28
CA GLU A 3 29.60 -24.39 -7.95
C GLU A 3 29.13 -22.92 -7.79
N GLY A 4 29.33 -22.10 -8.82
CA GLY A 4 28.86 -20.70 -8.84
C GLY A 4 27.33 -20.58 -8.95
N GLU A 5 26.68 -21.46 -9.72
CA GLU A 5 25.22 -21.55 -9.78
C GLU A 5 24.64 -21.94 -8.42
N VAL A 6 25.14 -23.01 -7.82
CA VAL A 6 24.69 -23.49 -6.50
C VAL A 6 24.85 -22.40 -5.44
N GLN A 7 25.94 -21.63 -5.48
CA GLN A 7 26.16 -20.52 -4.55
C GLN A 7 25.12 -19.39 -4.74
N ALA A 8 24.79 -19.04 -5.99
CA ALA A 8 23.75 -18.06 -6.28
C ALA A 8 22.36 -18.54 -5.84
N LEU A 9 22.03 -19.81 -6.11
CA LEU A 9 20.78 -20.43 -5.67
C LEU A 9 20.66 -20.44 -4.14
N ARG A 10 21.75 -20.76 -3.43
CA ARG A 10 21.84 -20.78 -1.96
C ARG A 10 21.62 -19.40 -1.35
N ARG A 11 22.27 -18.35 -1.87
CA ARG A 11 22.07 -16.96 -1.42
C ARG A 11 20.61 -16.54 -1.54
N ALA A 12 19.97 -16.85 -2.66
CA ALA A 12 18.56 -16.52 -2.87
C ALA A 12 17.61 -17.31 -1.96
N HIS A 13 17.92 -18.57 -1.64
CA HIS A 13 17.16 -19.34 -0.64
C HIS A 13 17.30 -18.76 0.77
N GLN A 14 18.52 -18.36 1.17
CA GLN A 14 18.80 -17.76 2.47
C GLN A 14 18.05 -16.45 2.71
N LEU A 15 17.83 -15.63 1.66
CA LEU A 15 16.98 -14.43 1.74
C LEU A 15 15.53 -14.73 2.18
N PHE A 16 15.05 -15.97 2.03
CA PHE A 16 13.74 -16.42 2.50
C PHE A 16 13.84 -17.31 3.76
N ALA A 17 15.02 -17.43 4.37
CA ALA A 17 15.24 -18.20 5.59
C ALA A 17 15.24 -17.32 6.84
N ASP A 18 15.63 -16.05 6.71
CA ASP A 18 15.65 -15.10 7.82
C ASP A 18 14.21 -14.74 8.26
N SER A 19 13.89 -15.18 9.47
CA SER A 19 12.62 -14.87 10.14
C SER A 19 12.67 -13.41 10.58
N GLY A 20 12.10 -12.51 9.78
CA GLY A 20 11.96 -11.10 10.15
C GLY A 20 11.21 -10.93 11.50
N PRO A 21 11.43 -9.80 12.19
CA PRO A 21 10.92 -9.59 13.54
C PRO A 21 9.40 -9.75 13.61
N ARG A 22 8.95 -10.58 14.56
CA ARG A 22 7.53 -10.70 14.94
C ARG A 22 7.12 -9.43 15.66
N VAL A 23 6.22 -8.66 15.07
CA VAL A 23 5.68 -7.44 15.68
C VAL A 23 4.35 -7.80 16.34
N ALA A 24 4.32 -7.75 17.68
CA ALA A 24 3.10 -7.75 18.47
C ALA A 24 2.55 -6.32 18.57
N LEU A 25 1.23 -6.17 18.46
CA LEU A 25 0.52 -4.89 18.59
C LEU A 25 -0.08 -4.81 19.99
N ASP A 26 0.48 -3.96 20.85
CA ASP A 26 -0.09 -3.63 22.15
C ASP A 26 -1.15 -2.52 22.02
N ALA A 27 -2.34 -2.78 22.53
CA ALA A 27 -3.43 -1.80 22.62
C ALA A 27 -3.46 -1.17 24.02
N ARG A 28 -3.17 0.13 24.11
CA ARG A 28 -3.39 0.93 25.33
C ARG A 28 -4.75 1.62 25.25
N THR A 29 -5.62 1.35 26.23
CA THR A 29 -6.92 1.99 26.45
C THR A 29 -6.77 3.12 27.48
N SER A 30 -7.40 4.28 27.22
CA SER A 30 -7.43 5.39 28.17
C SER A 30 -8.86 5.89 28.41
N HIS A 31 -9.24 5.83 29.69
CA HIS A 31 -10.21 6.56 30.53
C HIS A 31 -11.53 7.14 29.96
N VAL A 32 -12.61 6.82 30.69
CA VAL A 32 -13.98 7.34 30.56
C VAL A 32 -14.28 8.30 31.72
N VAL A 33 -14.98 9.40 31.45
CA VAL A 33 -15.50 10.35 32.45
C VAL A 33 -17.03 10.33 32.40
N ALA A 34 -17.67 10.34 33.57
CA ALA A 34 -19.13 10.30 33.78
C ALA A 34 -19.77 11.71 33.80
N LEU A 35 -21.11 11.79 33.66
CA LEU A 35 -22.08 12.55 34.50
C LEU A 35 -23.50 12.64 33.89
N ASP A 36 -24.50 12.80 34.77
CA ASP A 36 -25.96 12.57 34.65
C ASP A 36 -26.85 13.74 34.14
N ASP A 37 -27.89 13.42 33.33
CA ASP A 37 -29.22 14.09 33.11
C ASP A 37 -29.97 13.38 31.93
N VAL A 38 -31.24 13.64 31.59
CA VAL A 38 -31.96 13.05 30.42
C VAL A 38 -31.32 13.49 29.08
N ALA A 39 -30.83 14.73 29.01
CA ALA A 39 -29.91 15.15 27.95
C ALA A 39 -28.60 14.36 28.02
N GLY A 40 -28.11 14.07 29.23
CA GLY A 40 -27.00 13.16 29.50
C GLY A 40 -27.26 11.72 29.02
N GLN A 41 -28.49 11.20 29.11
CA GLN A 41 -28.84 9.86 28.61
C GLN A 41 -28.82 9.80 27.08
N GLN A 42 -29.32 10.83 26.39
CA GLN A 42 -29.22 10.89 24.93
C GLN A 42 -27.76 11.07 24.47
N HIS A 43 -27.01 11.95 25.11
CA HIS A 43 -25.58 12.12 24.86
C HIS A 43 -24.79 10.84 25.17
N TYR A 44 -25.14 10.14 26.25
CA TYR A 44 -24.58 8.84 26.63
C TYR A 44 -24.91 7.78 25.60
N GLN A 45 -26.16 7.69 25.13
CA GLN A 45 -26.53 6.73 24.08
C GLN A 45 -25.80 7.01 22.76
N ILE A 46 -25.60 8.28 22.41
CA ILE A 46 -24.82 8.68 21.23
C ILE A 46 -23.33 8.35 21.44
N ALA A 47 -22.77 8.66 22.62
CA ALA A 47 -21.39 8.36 22.97
C ALA A 47 -21.13 6.85 23.03
N ALA A 48 -22.05 6.06 23.59
CA ALA A 48 -22.00 4.61 23.66
C ALA A 48 -22.15 3.98 22.27
N ARG A 49 -23.01 4.51 21.40
CA ARG A 49 -23.08 4.11 19.97
C ARG A 49 -21.75 4.39 19.26
N ARG A 50 -21.24 5.61 19.36
CA ARG A 50 -19.93 6.00 18.79
C ARG A 50 -18.78 5.14 19.31
N SER A 51 -18.78 4.83 20.60
CA SER A 51 -17.80 3.95 21.24
C SER A 51 -17.90 2.52 20.70
N ARG A 52 -19.11 1.95 20.62
CA ARG A 52 -19.35 0.63 20.00
C ARG A 52 -18.91 0.60 18.53
N ASP A 53 -19.23 1.63 17.75
CA ASP A 53 -18.83 1.73 16.35
C ASP A 53 -17.31 1.83 16.20
N ALA A 54 -16.66 2.57 17.10
CA ALA A 54 -15.20 2.69 17.15
C ALA A 54 -14.55 1.34 17.48
N LEU A 55 -15.03 0.63 18.50
CA LEU A 55 -14.55 -0.70 18.88
C LEU A 55 -14.77 -1.72 17.75
N ALA A 56 -15.96 -1.75 17.15
CA ALA A 56 -16.25 -2.64 16.03
C ALA A 56 -15.36 -2.32 14.81
N SER A 57 -15.07 -1.04 14.57
CA SER A 57 -14.14 -0.62 13.51
C SER A 57 -12.68 -1.00 13.83
N ALA A 58 -12.26 -0.91 15.10
CA ALA A 58 -10.94 -1.32 15.53
C ALA A 58 -10.77 -2.83 15.32
N ALA A 59 -11.71 -3.63 15.81
CA ALA A 59 -11.75 -5.08 15.62
C ALA A 59 -11.68 -5.49 14.13
N ARG A 60 -12.42 -4.80 13.25
CA ARG A 60 -12.32 -5.03 11.79
C ARG A 60 -10.93 -4.69 11.22
N THR A 61 -10.25 -3.69 11.76
CA THR A 61 -8.91 -3.28 11.32
C THR A 61 -7.84 -4.26 11.81
N ASP A 62 -8.00 -4.77 13.02
CA ASP A 62 -7.13 -5.80 13.60
C ASP A 62 -7.26 -7.11 12.81
N ALA A 63 -8.49 -7.58 12.58
CA ALA A 63 -8.76 -8.76 11.77
C ALA A 63 -8.20 -8.62 10.33
N ALA A 64 -8.33 -7.44 9.72
CA ALA A 64 -7.74 -7.19 8.40
C ALA A 64 -6.20 -7.17 8.44
N THR A 65 -5.60 -6.68 9.52
CA THR A 65 -4.14 -6.67 9.71
C THR A 65 -3.62 -8.09 9.87
N GLU A 66 -4.27 -8.90 10.70
CA GLU A 66 -3.96 -10.31 10.89
C GLU A 66 -4.07 -11.08 9.57
N ALA A 67 -5.13 -10.87 8.78
CA ALA A 67 -5.32 -11.51 7.48
C ALA A 67 -4.19 -11.17 6.48
N VAL A 68 -3.70 -9.92 6.47
CA VAL A 68 -2.57 -9.50 5.61
C VAL A 68 -1.27 -10.16 6.09
N ILE A 69 -1.01 -10.20 7.39
CA ILE A 69 0.17 -10.85 7.96
C ILE A 69 0.17 -12.36 7.66
N ALA A 70 -0.95 -13.04 7.90
CA ALA A 70 -1.10 -14.47 7.62
C ALA A 70 -0.90 -14.77 6.12
N SER A 71 -1.43 -13.92 5.24
CA SER A 71 -1.21 -14.06 3.79
C SER A 71 0.25 -13.86 3.40
N ALA A 72 0.93 -12.88 4.00
CA ALA A 72 2.36 -12.64 3.78
C ALA A 72 3.22 -13.82 4.24
N GLN A 73 2.88 -14.45 5.37
CA GLN A 73 3.57 -15.65 5.87
C GLN A 73 3.38 -16.85 4.93
N ARG A 74 2.16 -17.09 4.44
CA ARG A 74 1.90 -18.15 3.44
C ARG A 74 2.67 -17.92 2.15
N ASP A 75 2.65 -16.71 1.61
CA ASP A 75 3.40 -16.35 0.40
C ASP A 75 4.91 -16.55 0.57
N HIS A 76 5.44 -16.18 1.74
CA HIS A 76 6.85 -16.37 2.08
C HIS A 76 7.22 -17.86 2.17
N ALA A 77 6.39 -18.67 2.85
CA ALA A 77 6.58 -20.11 2.92
C ALA A 77 6.55 -20.77 1.54
N GLN A 78 5.61 -20.36 0.67
CA GLN A 78 5.51 -20.85 -0.71
C GLN A 78 6.77 -20.49 -1.52
N ALA A 79 7.25 -19.25 -1.44
CA ALA A 79 8.47 -18.81 -2.13
C ALA A 79 9.71 -19.59 -1.65
N ARG A 80 9.80 -19.86 -0.34
CA ARG A 80 10.86 -20.68 0.24
C ARG A 80 10.84 -22.11 -0.30
N GLN A 81 9.67 -22.74 -0.38
CA GLN A 81 9.54 -24.10 -0.93
C GLN A 81 9.89 -24.16 -2.42
N LEU A 82 9.39 -23.21 -3.23
CA LEU A 82 9.70 -23.14 -4.65
C LEU A 82 11.20 -22.99 -4.93
N THR A 83 11.87 -22.08 -4.19
CA THR A 83 13.32 -21.90 -4.34
C THR A 83 14.12 -23.09 -3.81
N LYS A 84 13.66 -23.76 -2.74
CA LYS A 84 14.26 -25.01 -2.24
C LYS A 84 14.20 -26.11 -3.31
N ASN A 85 13.06 -26.28 -3.98
CA ASN A 85 12.91 -27.30 -5.02
C ASN A 85 13.86 -27.08 -6.20
N VAL A 86 14.03 -25.82 -6.65
CA VAL A 86 15.02 -25.48 -7.70
C VAL A 86 16.46 -25.80 -7.25
N LEU A 87 16.79 -25.50 -5.99
CA LEU A 87 18.10 -25.83 -5.42
C LEU A 87 18.32 -27.35 -5.34
N HIS A 88 17.33 -28.10 -4.87
CA HIS A 88 17.39 -29.57 -4.82
C HIS A 88 17.60 -30.18 -6.21
N GLN A 89 16.88 -29.68 -7.23
CA GLN A 89 17.07 -30.10 -8.63
C GLN A 89 18.50 -29.81 -9.12
N ALA A 90 19.07 -28.66 -8.76
CA ALA A 90 20.44 -28.32 -9.14
C ALA A 90 21.49 -29.21 -8.45
N LEU A 91 21.26 -29.62 -7.19
CA LEU A 91 22.15 -30.53 -6.46
C LEU A 91 22.07 -31.98 -6.98
N ALA A 92 20.88 -32.41 -7.44
CA ALA A 92 20.67 -33.74 -7.99
C ALA A 92 21.30 -33.95 -9.38
N ASP A 93 21.56 -32.88 -10.13
CA ASP A 93 22.14 -32.90 -11.48
C ASP A 93 23.67 -33.22 -11.51
N GLY A 94 24.23 -33.78 -10.44
CA GLY A 94 25.66 -34.07 -10.34
C GLY A 94 26.12 -35.23 -11.23
N MET A 95 26.82 -34.92 -12.32
CA MET A 95 28.02 -35.59 -12.88
C MET A 95 28.50 -34.79 -14.11
N PRO A 96 29.82 -34.67 -14.38
CA PRO A 96 30.31 -33.99 -15.57
C PRO A 96 29.84 -34.71 -16.84
N ALA A 97 29.25 -33.94 -17.76
CA ALA A 97 28.75 -34.45 -19.02
C ALA A 97 29.92 -34.91 -19.92
N ALA A 98 29.95 -36.22 -20.21
CA ALA A 98 31.02 -36.88 -20.97
C ALA A 98 31.05 -36.51 -22.47
N SER A 99 29.97 -35.97 -23.03
CA SER A 99 29.87 -35.57 -24.44
C SER A 99 29.48 -34.09 -24.62
N PRO A 100 29.87 -33.44 -25.74
CA PRO A 100 29.47 -32.06 -26.05
C PRO A 100 27.94 -31.85 -26.05
N MET A 101 27.17 -32.84 -26.51
CA MET A 101 25.70 -32.77 -26.46
C MET A 101 25.16 -32.80 -25.03
N ALA A 102 25.73 -33.64 -24.16
CA ALA A 102 25.34 -33.69 -22.75
C ALA A 102 25.71 -32.38 -22.01
N GLN A 103 26.82 -31.74 -22.38
CA GLN A 103 27.20 -30.42 -21.83
C GLN A 103 26.21 -29.32 -22.25
N ARG A 104 25.81 -29.30 -23.53
CA ARG A 104 24.81 -28.35 -24.04
C ARG A 104 23.46 -28.52 -23.34
N GLU A 105 23.04 -29.75 -23.10
CA GLU A 105 21.79 -30.04 -22.42
C GLU A 105 21.85 -29.67 -20.93
N ALA A 106 22.97 -29.94 -20.25
CA ALA A 106 23.21 -29.48 -18.88
C ALA A 106 23.12 -27.94 -18.75
N LEU A 107 23.73 -27.22 -19.69
CA LEU A 107 23.65 -25.76 -19.79
C LEU A 107 22.21 -25.26 -19.99
N ARG A 108 21.43 -25.91 -20.86
CA ARG A 108 20.02 -25.57 -21.07
C ARG A 108 19.20 -25.74 -19.80
N ARG A 109 19.39 -26.85 -19.07
CA ARG A 109 18.71 -27.12 -17.80
C ARG A 109 19.09 -26.11 -16.71
N SER A 110 20.38 -25.78 -16.58
CA SER A 110 20.88 -24.72 -15.69
C SER A 110 20.22 -23.36 -15.99
N ALA A 111 20.20 -22.96 -17.26
CA ALA A 111 19.58 -21.72 -17.68
C ALA A 111 18.06 -21.71 -17.43
N ALA A 112 17.37 -22.84 -17.59
CA ALA A 112 15.95 -22.97 -17.28
C ALA A 112 15.67 -22.79 -15.78
N ARG A 113 16.46 -23.41 -14.91
CA ARG A 113 16.34 -23.27 -13.44
C ARG A 113 16.57 -21.85 -12.96
N LEU A 114 17.62 -21.18 -13.45
CA LEU A 114 17.90 -19.79 -13.10
C LEU A 114 16.76 -18.86 -13.52
N ARG A 115 16.16 -19.09 -14.70
CA ARG A 115 14.96 -18.35 -15.14
C ARG A 115 13.77 -18.62 -14.23
N ALA A 116 13.51 -19.87 -13.86
CA ALA A 116 12.43 -20.24 -12.95
C ALA A 116 12.60 -19.60 -11.56
N GLN A 117 13.81 -19.67 -11.00
CA GLN A 117 14.12 -19.05 -9.72
C GLN A 117 13.91 -17.52 -9.76
N ARG A 118 14.42 -16.86 -10.82
CA ARG A 118 14.21 -15.42 -11.02
C ARG A 118 12.73 -15.08 -11.09
N ALA A 119 11.93 -15.88 -11.79
CA ALA A 119 10.48 -15.69 -11.86
C ALA A 119 9.82 -15.79 -10.47
N HIS A 120 10.16 -16.82 -9.67
CA HIS A 120 9.65 -16.97 -8.31
C HIS A 120 10.01 -15.78 -7.42
N VAL A 121 11.25 -15.30 -7.47
CA VAL A 121 11.70 -14.13 -6.69
C VAL A 121 10.95 -12.86 -7.09
N LEU A 122 10.75 -12.63 -8.39
CA LEU A 122 10.01 -11.47 -8.88
C LEU A 122 8.54 -11.48 -8.44
N VAL A 123 7.89 -12.65 -8.48
CA VAL A 123 6.52 -12.82 -7.99
C VAL A 123 6.45 -12.58 -6.48
N ALA A 124 7.35 -13.18 -5.69
CA ALA A 124 7.43 -12.99 -4.25
C ALA A 124 7.62 -11.51 -3.89
N ARG A 125 8.53 -10.81 -4.57
CA ARG A 125 8.76 -9.36 -4.39
C ARG A 125 7.51 -8.53 -4.70
N ARG A 126 6.76 -8.89 -5.75
CA ARG A 126 5.50 -8.22 -6.09
C ARG A 126 4.41 -8.46 -5.03
N ARG A 127 4.30 -9.67 -4.48
CA ARG A 127 3.36 -9.98 -3.38
C ARG A 127 3.73 -9.27 -2.08
N ALA A 128 5.00 -9.31 -1.68
CA ALA A 128 5.50 -8.61 -0.49
C ALA A 128 5.25 -7.09 -0.56
N ARG A 129 5.47 -6.47 -1.73
CA ARG A 129 5.12 -5.05 -1.94
C ARG A 129 3.62 -4.81 -1.74
N ARG A 130 2.74 -5.68 -2.23
CA ARG A 130 1.28 -5.54 -2.04
C ARG A 130 0.89 -5.60 -0.55
N HIS A 131 1.42 -6.57 0.20
CA HIS A 131 1.20 -6.69 1.64
C HIS A 131 1.66 -5.45 2.40
N LEU A 132 2.85 -4.92 2.09
CA LEU A 132 3.36 -3.70 2.70
C LEU A 132 2.43 -2.49 2.48
N MET A 133 1.85 -2.35 1.28
CA MET A 133 0.92 -1.25 0.99
C MET A 133 -0.42 -1.44 1.69
N ALA A 134 -0.90 -2.68 1.82
CA ALA A 134 -2.09 -3.01 2.60
C ALA A 134 -1.88 -2.69 4.10
N LEU A 135 -0.74 -3.07 4.68
CA LEU A 135 -0.39 -2.72 6.06
C LEU A 135 -0.28 -1.21 6.26
N ARG A 136 0.29 -0.47 5.30
CA ARG A 136 0.32 1.01 5.34
C ARG A 136 -1.08 1.61 5.33
N ALA A 137 -1.99 1.06 4.51
CA ALA A 137 -3.38 1.48 4.49
C ALA A 137 -4.09 1.22 5.82
N LEU A 138 -3.89 0.04 6.42
CA LEU A 138 -4.45 -0.29 7.73
C LEU A 138 -3.88 0.59 8.84
N ARG A 139 -2.56 0.79 8.87
CA ARG A 139 -1.90 1.72 9.80
C ARG A 139 -2.45 3.14 9.69
N TYR A 140 -2.60 3.64 8.47
CA TYR A 140 -3.19 4.96 8.24
C TYR A 140 -4.61 5.04 8.82
N ARG A 141 -5.45 4.01 8.61
CA ARG A 141 -6.81 3.95 9.19
C ARG A 141 -6.77 3.95 10.71
N MET A 142 -5.85 3.21 11.35
CA MET A 142 -5.70 3.19 12.81
C MET A 142 -5.31 4.58 13.35
N THR A 143 -4.27 5.19 12.81
CA THR A 143 -3.74 6.46 13.32
C THR A 143 -4.64 7.68 13.05
N HIS A 144 -5.50 7.63 12.03
CA HIS A 144 -6.38 8.74 11.66
C HIS A 144 -7.86 8.54 12.04
N ARG A 145 -8.25 7.35 12.54
CA ARG A 145 -9.54 7.16 13.23
C ARG A 145 -9.44 7.37 14.74
N HIS A 146 -8.32 7.05 15.36
CA HIS A 146 -8.13 7.13 16.82
C HIS A 146 -7.42 8.42 17.25
N GLY A 147 -8.01 9.57 16.92
CA GLY A 147 -7.54 10.84 17.47
C GLY A 147 -8.72 11.66 18.00
N PRO A 148 -8.60 12.32 19.16
CA PRO A 148 -9.42 13.51 19.48
C PRO A 148 -9.28 14.60 18.39
N GLY A 149 -8.37 14.39 17.44
CA GLY A 149 -8.27 15.01 16.14
C GLY A 149 -9.57 15.14 15.35
N LEU A 150 -10.57 14.23 15.34
CA LEU A 150 -11.78 14.52 14.55
C LEU A 150 -12.65 15.62 15.17
N ALA A 151 -12.69 15.71 16.50
CA ALA A 151 -13.30 16.84 17.21
C ALA A 151 -12.44 18.13 17.11
N ARG A 152 -11.11 17.99 16.97
CA ARG A 152 -10.17 19.11 16.81
C ARG A 152 -9.99 19.58 15.35
N LEU A 153 -10.20 18.71 14.37
CA LEU A 153 -10.14 18.95 12.91
C LEU A 153 -11.46 19.52 12.40
N ALA A 154 -12.59 19.18 13.03
CA ALA A 154 -13.84 19.93 12.84
C ALA A 154 -13.73 21.39 13.35
N ARG A 155 -12.74 21.69 14.20
CA ARG A 155 -12.45 23.01 14.78
C ARG A 155 -11.23 23.74 14.17
N LEU A 156 -10.56 23.14 13.18
CA LEU A 156 -9.47 23.79 12.44
C LEU A 156 -10.01 24.31 11.11
N PRO A 157 -9.76 25.59 10.74
CA PRO A 157 -10.07 26.08 9.40
C PRO A 157 -9.26 25.23 8.39
N GLY A 158 -9.95 24.36 7.65
CA GLY A 158 -9.35 23.56 6.56
C GLY A 158 -9.55 22.04 6.62
N ALA A 159 -9.83 21.43 7.77
CA ALA A 159 -10.01 19.97 7.84
C ALA A 159 -11.46 19.47 7.65
N GLY A 160 -12.43 20.40 7.69
CA GLY A 160 -13.81 20.21 7.22
C GLY A 160 -14.04 20.60 5.76
N GLY A 161 -13.00 21.01 5.01
CA GLY A 161 -13.12 21.55 3.65
C GLY A 161 -12.99 20.51 2.53
N ARG A 162 -12.99 21.00 1.28
CA ARG A 162 -12.93 20.19 0.05
C ARG A 162 -11.80 19.15 0.05
N ALA A 163 -10.61 19.55 0.49
CA ALA A 163 -9.45 18.67 0.62
C ALA A 163 -9.72 17.44 1.49
N GLY A 164 -10.40 17.61 2.63
CA GLY A 164 -10.74 16.51 3.52
C GLY A 164 -11.75 15.53 2.89
N VAL A 165 -12.72 16.04 2.13
CA VAL A 165 -13.67 15.21 1.37
C VAL A 165 -12.94 14.41 0.29
N ALA A 166 -12.07 15.07 -0.49
CA ALA A 166 -11.29 14.41 -1.53
C ALA A 166 -10.37 13.31 -0.97
N VAL A 167 -9.68 13.57 0.13
CA VAL A 167 -8.84 12.55 0.79
C VAL A 167 -9.67 11.35 1.25
N ARG A 168 -10.82 11.57 1.87
CA ARG A 168 -11.72 10.46 2.28
C ARG A 168 -12.25 9.68 1.09
N ALA A 169 -12.62 10.37 0.01
CA ALA A 169 -13.06 9.76 -1.23
C ALA A 169 -11.97 8.86 -1.82
N ALA A 170 -10.75 9.37 -2.00
CA ALA A 170 -9.64 8.58 -2.53
C ALA A 170 -9.33 7.34 -1.68
N LEU A 171 -9.34 7.50 -0.34
CA LEU A 171 -9.10 6.39 0.59
C LEU A 171 -10.21 5.34 0.58
N SER A 172 -11.45 5.71 0.24
CA SER A 172 -12.56 4.76 0.07
C SER A 172 -12.33 3.80 -1.11
N ARG A 173 -11.43 4.15 -2.04
CA ARG A 173 -11.15 3.39 -3.26
C ARG A 173 -9.89 2.54 -3.17
N LEU A 174 -9.26 2.44 -2.00
CA LEU A 174 -8.13 1.53 -1.78
C LEU A 174 -8.46 0.10 -2.24
N GLY A 175 -7.59 -0.49 -3.06
CA GLY A 175 -7.75 -1.82 -3.62
C GLY A 175 -8.50 -1.86 -4.96
N ARG A 176 -9.11 -0.78 -5.43
CA ARG A 176 -9.71 -0.72 -6.78
C ARG A 176 -8.63 -0.85 -7.86
N PRO A 177 -8.89 -1.56 -8.98
CA PRO A 177 -7.91 -1.79 -10.03
C PRO A 177 -7.53 -0.51 -10.76
N TYR A 178 -6.29 -0.47 -11.24
CA TYR A 178 -5.85 0.53 -12.20
C TYR A 178 -6.32 0.16 -13.61
N VAL A 179 -6.91 1.12 -14.32
CA VAL A 179 -7.21 1.02 -15.76
C VAL A 179 -6.87 2.35 -16.43
N TRP A 180 -6.05 2.31 -17.48
CA TRP A 180 -5.68 3.51 -18.24
C TRP A 180 -6.94 4.19 -18.78
N GLY A 181 -7.09 5.49 -18.54
CA GLY A 181 -8.26 6.25 -19.00
C GLY A 181 -9.46 6.21 -18.04
N ALA A 182 -9.45 5.39 -16.99
CA ALA A 182 -10.60 5.25 -16.11
C ALA A 182 -10.72 6.38 -15.07
N THR A 183 -11.95 6.83 -14.83
CA THR A 183 -12.31 7.99 -13.97
C THR A 183 -13.19 7.62 -12.77
N GLY A 184 -13.29 6.33 -12.43
CA GLY A 184 -14.09 5.85 -11.30
C GLY A 184 -15.53 5.45 -11.63
N PRO A 185 -16.33 5.07 -10.61
CA PRO A 185 -15.94 4.95 -9.20
C PRO A 185 -15.24 3.62 -8.86
N ASP A 186 -15.20 2.65 -9.77
CA ASP A 186 -14.72 1.29 -9.48
C ASP A 186 -13.34 0.98 -10.06
N GLN A 187 -12.85 1.77 -11.00
CA GLN A 187 -11.55 1.60 -11.64
C GLN A 187 -10.97 2.99 -11.95
N PHE A 188 -9.65 3.14 -11.86
CA PHE A 188 -9.03 4.46 -11.96
C PHE A 188 -7.69 4.42 -12.70
N ASP A 189 -7.36 5.48 -13.45
CA ASP A 189 -5.97 5.87 -13.64
C ASP A 189 -5.54 6.92 -12.59
N CYS A 190 -4.30 7.40 -12.68
CA CYS A 190 -3.72 8.30 -11.70
C CYS A 190 -4.50 9.61 -11.57
N SER A 191 -4.71 10.34 -12.67
CA SER A 191 -5.44 11.61 -12.65
C SER A 191 -6.95 11.42 -12.51
N GLY A 192 -7.50 10.30 -12.98
CA GLY A 192 -8.90 9.93 -12.79
C GLY A 192 -9.25 9.67 -11.32
N LEU A 193 -8.36 9.04 -10.54
CA LEU A 193 -8.54 8.90 -9.08
C LEU A 193 -8.62 10.26 -8.40
N VAL A 194 -7.69 11.15 -8.72
CA VAL A 194 -7.59 12.49 -8.14
C VAL A 194 -8.80 13.35 -8.52
N GLN A 195 -9.14 13.36 -9.81
CA GLN A 195 -10.28 14.09 -10.36
C GLN A 195 -11.59 13.62 -9.69
N TRP A 196 -11.84 12.31 -9.68
CA TRP A 196 -13.04 11.75 -9.05
C TRP A 196 -13.12 12.10 -7.56
N SER A 197 -11.99 12.08 -6.86
CA SER A 197 -11.94 12.40 -5.43
C SER A 197 -12.33 13.84 -5.15
N TYR A 198 -11.81 14.80 -5.93
CA TYR A 198 -12.18 16.21 -5.81
C TYR A 198 -13.59 16.51 -6.33
N ALA A 199 -14.09 15.74 -7.30
CA ALA A 199 -15.48 15.82 -7.71
C ALA A 199 -16.45 15.48 -6.56
N GLN A 200 -16.10 14.55 -5.66
CA GLN A 200 -16.89 14.30 -4.43
C GLN A 200 -16.91 15.53 -3.49
N ALA A 201 -15.94 16.42 -3.62
CA ALA A 201 -15.85 17.67 -2.88
C ALA A 201 -16.46 18.87 -3.64
N GLY A 202 -17.11 18.63 -4.77
CA GLY A 202 -17.69 19.68 -5.62
C GLY A 202 -16.64 20.56 -6.30
N LEU A 203 -15.42 20.06 -6.51
CA LEU A 203 -14.36 20.75 -7.23
C LEU A 203 -14.00 19.99 -8.50
N HIS A 204 -14.05 20.69 -9.63
CA HIS A 204 -13.58 20.15 -10.90
C HIS A 204 -12.06 20.26 -10.97
N LEU A 205 -11.41 19.16 -11.37
CA LEU A 205 -10.02 19.15 -11.79
C LEU A 205 -9.96 18.69 -13.23
N ASP A 206 -8.93 19.13 -13.95
CA ASP A 206 -8.71 18.71 -15.31
C ASP A 206 -8.45 17.21 -15.40
N ARG A 207 -8.69 16.62 -16.59
CA ARG A 207 -8.67 15.16 -16.74
C ARG A 207 -7.26 14.58 -16.71
N THR A 208 -6.30 15.26 -17.31
CA THR A 208 -4.95 14.70 -17.53
C THR A 208 -3.93 15.23 -16.53
N THR A 209 -2.88 14.45 -16.24
CA THR A 209 -1.79 14.92 -15.36
C THR A 209 -1.11 16.18 -15.90
N TYR A 210 -1.00 16.30 -17.22
CA TYR A 210 -0.41 17.45 -17.92
C TYR A 210 -1.22 18.74 -17.74
N GLN A 211 -2.52 18.61 -17.52
CA GLN A 211 -3.38 19.74 -17.19
C GLN A 211 -3.43 19.98 -15.68
N GLN A 212 -3.63 18.92 -14.88
CA GLN A 212 -3.69 19.01 -13.41
C GLN A 212 -2.41 19.58 -12.78
N ILE A 213 -1.26 19.48 -13.43
CA ILE A 213 -0.03 20.13 -12.96
C ILE A 213 -0.14 21.67 -12.97
N ASN A 214 -1.19 22.25 -13.53
CA ASN A 214 -1.50 23.67 -13.51
C ASN A 214 -2.74 23.99 -12.65
N ASP A 215 -3.42 22.98 -12.09
CA ASP A 215 -4.59 23.18 -11.23
C ASP A 215 -4.18 23.72 -9.86
N GLY A 216 -4.56 24.96 -9.56
CA GLY A 216 -4.27 25.58 -8.27
C GLY A 216 -2.88 26.22 -8.17
N ILE A 217 -2.39 26.37 -6.94
CA ILE A 217 -1.13 27.08 -6.67
C ILE A 217 0.05 26.13 -6.43
N PRO A 218 1.28 26.48 -6.84
CA PRO A 218 2.46 25.69 -6.49
C PRO A 218 2.72 25.71 -4.98
N VAL A 219 3.09 24.56 -4.44
CA VAL A 219 3.39 24.38 -3.00
C VAL A 219 4.79 23.81 -2.84
N PRO A 220 5.65 24.39 -1.98
CA PRO A 220 6.93 23.78 -1.66
C PRO A 220 6.71 22.52 -0.84
N ARG A 221 7.57 21.50 -1.04
CA ARG A 221 7.48 20.21 -0.33
C ARG A 221 7.28 20.33 1.18
N SER A 222 8.00 21.26 1.81
CA SER A 222 7.93 21.50 3.26
C SER A 222 6.56 21.94 3.76
N GLN A 223 5.70 22.43 2.87
CA GLN A 223 4.36 22.92 3.17
C GLN A 223 3.25 22.00 2.64
N VAL A 224 3.58 20.78 2.25
CA VAL A 224 2.59 19.81 1.76
C VAL A 224 1.54 19.52 2.82
N ARG A 225 0.27 19.53 2.42
CA ARG A 225 -0.89 19.27 3.26
C ARG A 225 -1.76 18.18 2.64
N PRO A 226 -2.58 17.48 3.44
CA PRO A 226 -3.60 16.59 2.89
C PRO A 226 -4.49 17.33 1.89
N GLY A 227 -4.74 16.71 0.73
CA GLY A 227 -5.43 17.31 -0.42
C GLY A 227 -4.49 17.79 -1.52
N ASP A 228 -3.26 18.17 -1.22
CA ASP A 228 -2.35 18.65 -2.27
C ASP A 228 -2.10 17.56 -3.34
N LEU A 229 -2.09 17.97 -4.60
CA LEU A 229 -1.74 17.16 -5.76
C LEU A 229 -0.22 17.02 -5.83
N VAL A 230 0.28 15.79 -5.88
CA VAL A 230 1.72 15.50 -5.86
C VAL A 230 2.12 14.81 -7.16
N PHE A 231 3.03 15.43 -7.89
CA PHE A 231 3.53 14.97 -9.18
C PHE A 231 5.00 14.55 -9.04
N PRO A 232 5.30 13.24 -8.93
CA PRO A 232 6.68 12.75 -8.95
C PRO A 232 7.35 12.94 -10.33
N HIS A 233 6.56 13.05 -11.39
CA HIS A 233 6.95 13.42 -12.75
C HIS A 233 5.69 13.79 -13.55
N ALA A 234 5.85 14.38 -14.75
CA ALA A 234 4.72 14.90 -15.54
C ALA A 234 3.63 13.86 -15.88
N GLY A 235 4.02 12.58 -16.04
CA GLY A 235 3.08 11.49 -16.38
C GLY A 235 2.35 10.82 -15.22
N HIS A 236 2.47 11.31 -13.97
CA HIS A 236 1.79 10.68 -12.82
C HIS A 236 1.40 11.71 -11.76
N VAL A 237 0.26 11.47 -11.12
CA VAL A 237 -0.25 12.30 -10.02
C VAL A 237 -0.74 11.44 -8.88
N GLN A 238 -0.55 11.95 -7.67
CA GLN A 238 -0.91 11.33 -6.41
C GLN A 238 -1.65 12.37 -5.56
N LEU A 239 -2.46 11.92 -4.60
CA LEU A 239 -3.13 12.82 -3.65
C LEU A 239 -2.45 12.73 -2.29
N ALA A 240 -1.97 13.85 -1.76
CA ALA A 240 -1.37 13.90 -0.43
C ALA A 240 -2.41 13.59 0.67
N ILE A 241 -2.03 12.75 1.62
CA ILE A 241 -2.90 12.37 2.76
C ILE A 241 -2.26 12.69 4.12
N GLY A 242 -1.15 13.43 4.14
CA GLY A 242 -0.40 13.80 5.34
C GLY A 242 0.67 12.77 5.73
N ASN A 243 1.48 13.10 6.75
CA ASN A 243 2.55 12.23 7.28
C ASN A 243 3.52 11.69 6.21
N ASN A 244 3.83 12.50 5.19
CA ASN A 244 4.68 12.12 4.05
C ASN A 244 4.14 10.89 3.29
N LEU A 245 2.80 10.74 3.24
CA LEU A 245 2.08 9.70 2.52
C LEU A 245 1.19 10.31 1.44
N VAL A 246 0.93 9.50 0.42
CA VAL A 246 0.03 9.78 -0.69
C VAL A 246 -0.86 8.58 -0.98
N VAL A 247 -2.02 8.81 -1.58
CA VAL A 247 -2.84 7.77 -2.22
C VAL A 247 -2.72 7.91 -3.74
N GLU A 248 -2.57 6.78 -4.44
CA GLU A 248 -2.32 6.76 -5.88
C GLU A 248 -2.97 5.54 -6.55
N ALA A 249 -3.30 5.69 -7.84
CA ALA A 249 -3.51 4.60 -8.78
C ALA A 249 -2.25 4.52 -9.69
N PRO A 250 -1.31 3.60 -9.47
CA PRO A 250 0.07 3.81 -9.92
C PRO A 250 0.39 3.36 -11.34
N TYR A 251 -0.17 2.25 -11.83
CA TYR A 251 0.09 1.69 -13.16
C TYR A 251 -0.77 0.46 -13.45
N SER A 252 -0.85 0.05 -14.72
CA SER A 252 -1.60 -1.14 -15.18
C SER A 252 -1.25 -2.42 -14.41
N GLY A 253 -2.28 -3.10 -13.92
CA GLY A 253 -2.14 -4.32 -13.12
C GLY A 253 -1.82 -4.07 -11.64
N ALA A 254 -1.76 -2.81 -11.19
CA ALA A 254 -1.79 -2.46 -9.78
C ALA A 254 -3.19 -2.04 -9.32
N THR A 255 -3.32 -1.78 -8.02
CA THR A 255 -4.53 -1.26 -7.39
C THR A 255 -4.23 0.06 -6.69
N VAL A 256 -5.29 0.84 -6.45
CA VAL A 256 -5.25 2.05 -5.64
C VAL A 256 -4.67 1.71 -4.26
N ARG A 257 -3.65 2.47 -3.83
CA ARG A 257 -2.89 2.15 -2.62
C ARG A 257 -2.29 3.39 -1.96
N ILE A 258 -1.85 3.24 -0.71
CA ILE A 258 -1.06 4.25 0.00
C ILE A 258 0.42 4.02 -0.23
N SER A 259 1.12 5.06 -0.67
CA SER A 259 2.56 5.08 -0.94
C SER A 259 3.26 6.17 -0.12
N ARG A 260 4.59 6.13 -0.09
CA ARG A 260 5.39 7.22 0.47
C ARG A 260 5.48 8.36 -0.55
N LEU A 261 5.45 9.58 -0.04
CA LEU A 261 5.69 10.79 -0.82
C LEU A 261 7.20 10.87 -1.13
N GLY A 262 7.58 10.71 -2.40
CA GLY A 262 8.97 10.69 -2.88
C GLY A 262 9.65 12.05 -2.78
N GLY A 263 10.98 12.14 -2.66
CA GLY A 263 11.72 13.38 -2.36
C GLY A 263 11.60 14.50 -3.40
N ASN A 264 11.72 14.15 -4.67
CA ASN A 264 11.65 15.08 -5.80
C ASN A 264 10.26 15.05 -6.41
N VAL A 265 9.46 16.09 -6.13
CA VAL A 265 8.06 16.20 -6.55
C VAL A 265 7.72 17.65 -6.87
N GLN A 266 6.81 17.86 -7.81
CA GLN A 266 6.06 19.11 -7.93
C GLN A 266 4.74 18.95 -7.18
N ILE A 267 4.28 20.01 -6.51
CA ILE A 267 3.07 19.95 -5.70
C ILE A 267 2.17 21.12 -6.08
N ARG A 268 0.88 20.84 -6.26
CA ARG A 268 -0.16 21.85 -6.48
C ARG A 268 -1.24 21.75 -5.41
N ARG A 269 -1.78 22.90 -5.00
CA ARG A 269 -2.91 22.98 -4.08
C ARG A 269 -4.13 23.54 -4.81
N PRO A 270 -5.15 22.70 -5.06
CA PRO A 270 -6.44 23.14 -5.61
C PRO A 270 -7.16 24.12 -4.67
N PHE A 271 -7.97 25.01 -5.25
CA PHE A 271 -8.68 26.10 -4.55
C PHE A 271 -9.88 25.66 -3.68
#